data_AF-A0A920WNC0-F1
#
_entry.id   AF-A0A920WNC0-F1
#
_cell.length_a   1.000
_cell.length_b   1.000
_cell.length_c   1.000
_cell.angle_alpha   90.00
_cell.angle_beta   90.00
_cell.angle_gamma   90.00
#
_symmetry.space_group_name_H-M   'P 1'
#
loop_
_entity.id
_entity.type
_entity.pdbx_description
1 polymer ?
#
loop_
_entity_poly.entity_id
_entity_poly.type
_entity_poly.pdbx_seq_one_letter_code
_entity_poly.pdbx_strand_id
1 'polypeptide(L)'
;MGDARRLAARCRERGSVLVHRGDGSWPARPDLSLAIERTTWMGPDGGYGRLRVRQARIVASGRGLPPAGRRVDLLLPGPDGVPAGP
;
A
#
# COMPACT_ATOMS: atom_id res chain seq x y z
N MET A 1 -5.13 -17.01 -16.72
CA MET A 1 -5.20 -15.83 -17.63
C MET A 1 -6.61 -15.24 -17.74
N GLY A 2 -7.67 -16.06 -17.80
CA GLY A 2 -9.06 -15.59 -17.96
C GLY A 2 -9.57 -14.68 -16.83
N ASP A 3 -9.29 -15.03 -15.57
CA ASP A 3 -9.80 -14.26 -14.42
C ASP A 3 -9.25 -12.85 -14.34
N ALA A 4 -7.97 -12.65 -14.63
CA ALA A 4 -7.35 -11.32 -14.63
C ALA A 4 -7.99 -10.37 -15.65
N ARG A 5 -8.31 -10.88 -16.85
CA ARG A 5 -9.01 -10.11 -17.90
C ARG A 5 -10.45 -9.81 -17.50
N ARG A 6 -11.15 -10.78 -16.93
CA ARG A 6 -12.53 -10.62 -16.45
C ARG A 6 -12.63 -9.58 -15.32
N LEU A 7 -11.70 -9.63 -14.36
CA LEU A 7 -11.63 -8.64 -13.28
C LEU A 7 -11.29 -7.25 -13.81
N ALA A 8 -10.34 -7.13 -14.75
CA ALA A 8 -10.04 -5.85 -15.38
C ALA A 8 -11.22 -5.27 -16.16
N ALA A 9 -11.98 -6.10 -16.89
CA ALA A 9 -13.20 -5.67 -17.57
C ALA A 9 -14.25 -5.16 -16.56
N ARG A 10 -14.48 -5.92 -15.49
CA ARG A 10 -15.41 -5.55 -14.42
C ARG A 10 -15.04 -4.21 -13.76
N CYS A 11 -13.76 -3.95 -13.53
CA CYS A 11 -13.29 -2.68 -12.99
C CYS A 11 -13.62 -1.50 -13.92
N ARG A 12 -13.41 -1.65 -15.22
CA ARG A 12 -13.77 -0.60 -16.20
C ARG A 12 -15.27 -0.37 -16.26
N GLU A 13 -16.07 -1.44 -16.31
CA GLU A 13 -17.54 -1.36 -16.36
C GLU A 13 -18.15 -0.68 -15.14
N ARG A 14 -17.52 -0.79 -13.97
CA ARG A 14 -18.04 -0.30 -12.69
C ARG A 14 -17.34 0.95 -12.17
N GLY A 15 -16.35 1.48 -12.90
CA GLY A 15 -15.52 2.58 -12.44
C GLY A 15 -14.77 2.25 -11.14
N SER A 16 -14.37 0.98 -10.95
CA SER A 16 -13.68 0.52 -9.74
C SER A 16 -12.20 0.24 -10.00
N VAL A 17 -11.44 0.08 -8.91
CA VAL A 17 -10.00 -0.24 -8.94
C VAL A 17 -9.78 -1.63 -8.36
N LEU A 18 -8.91 -2.41 -9.01
CA LEU A 18 -8.47 -3.70 -8.49
C LEU A 18 -7.20 -3.53 -7.65
N VAL A 19 -7.24 -3.97 -6.40
CA VAL A 19 -6.07 -4.02 -5.52
C VAL A 19 -5.64 -5.46 -5.38
N HIS A 20 -4.44 -5.78 -5.90
CA HIS A 20 -3.80 -7.06 -5.68
C HIS A 20 -2.88 -6.96 -4.46
N ARG A 21 -3.14 -7.77 -3.44
CA ARG A 21 -2.33 -7.86 -2.22
C ARG A 21 -1.80 -9.28 -2.10
N GLY A 22 -0.49 -9.44 -2.23
CA GLY A 22 0.18 -10.73 -2.14
C GLY A 22 1.53 -10.71 -2.83
N ASP A 23 2.34 -11.68 -2.45
CA ASP A 23 3.63 -12.08 -2.97
C ASP A 23 3.54 -12.87 -4.30
N GLY A 24 2.34 -13.34 -4.66
CA GLY A 24 2.06 -13.94 -5.95
C GLY A 24 2.13 -12.95 -7.12
N SER A 25 2.55 -13.42 -8.28
CA SER A 25 2.53 -12.62 -9.51
C SER A 25 1.09 -12.43 -10.00
N TRP A 26 0.66 -11.17 -10.12
CA TRP A 26 -0.57 -10.85 -10.85
C TRP A 26 -0.30 -10.99 -12.36
N PRO A 27 -1.14 -11.71 -13.13
CA PRO A 27 -0.85 -12.01 -14.54
C PRO A 27 -0.77 -10.78 -15.46
N ALA A 28 -1.31 -9.64 -15.03
CA ALA A 28 -1.21 -8.38 -15.76
C ALA A 28 -0.25 -7.43 -15.04
N ARG A 29 0.43 -6.55 -15.79
CA ARG A 29 1.23 -5.50 -15.16
C ARG A 29 0.31 -4.50 -14.47
N PRO A 30 0.45 -4.23 -13.16
CA PRO A 30 -0.34 -3.22 -12.48
C PRO A 30 0.04 -1.82 -12.97
N ASP A 31 -0.92 -0.90 -12.99
CA ASP A 31 -0.65 0.51 -13.30
C ASP A 31 0.18 1.18 -12.20
N LEU A 32 -0.06 0.82 -10.94
CA LEU A 32 0.69 1.29 -9.78
C LEU A 32 1.13 0.12 -8.91
N SER A 33 2.35 0.20 -8.41
CA SER A 33 2.89 -0.68 -7.38
C SER A 33 3.16 0.13 -6.12
N LEU A 34 2.77 -0.42 -4.97
CA LEU A 34 3.01 0.16 -3.65
C LEU A 34 3.93 -0.76 -2.86
N ALA A 35 4.99 -0.19 -2.27
CA ALA A 35 5.93 -0.92 -1.43
C ALA A 35 6.20 -0.15 -0.14
N ILE A 36 6.39 -0.89 0.96
CA ILE A 36 6.90 -0.33 2.21
C ILE A 36 8.43 -0.26 2.07
N GLU A 37 8.98 0.95 2.00
CA GLU A 37 10.44 1.18 1.91
C GLU A 37 11.10 1.01 3.28
N ARG A 38 10.45 1.49 4.35
CA ARG A 38 10.89 1.31 5.74
C ARG A 38 9.74 1.41 6.72
N THR A 39 9.91 0.83 7.90
CA THR A 39 8.97 0.92 9.01
C THR A 39 9.72 1.13 10.32
N THR A 40 9.29 2.11 11.10
CA THR A 40 9.80 2.38 12.45
C THR A 40 8.65 2.28 13.43
N TRP A 41 8.72 1.34 14.35
CA TRP A 41 7.74 1.20 15.41
C TRP A 41 8.00 2.20 16.53
N MET A 42 6.94 2.82 17.04
CA MET A 42 6.99 3.66 18.23
C MET A 42 6.23 2.95 19.35
N GLY A 43 6.91 2.80 20.49
CA GLY A 43 6.44 2.05 21.65
C GLY A 43 7.20 2.48 22.90
N PRO A 44 6.82 1.98 24.07
CA PRO A 44 7.37 2.48 25.33
C PRO A 44 8.86 2.16 25.47
N ASP A 45 9.64 3.16 25.88
CA ASP A 45 11.10 3.14 26.04
C ASP A 45 11.60 2.23 27.20
N GLY A 46 10.79 1.28 27.67
CA GLY A 46 11.01 0.53 28.92
C GLY A 46 10.67 -0.96 28.87
N GLY A 47 10.51 -1.56 27.68
CA GLY A 47 10.39 -3.02 27.52
C GLY A 47 9.01 -3.63 27.78
N TYR A 48 8.06 -2.85 28.33
CA TYR A 48 6.68 -3.32 28.55
C TYR A 48 5.65 -2.36 27.94
N GLY A 49 4.90 -2.85 26.94
CA GLY A 49 3.69 -2.23 26.43
C GLY A 49 3.37 -2.65 25.00
N ARG A 50 2.26 -2.15 24.45
CA ARG A 50 1.82 -2.47 23.09
C ARG A 50 2.36 -1.41 22.13
N LEU A 51 2.98 -1.85 21.03
CA LEU A 51 3.29 -0.97 19.90
C LEU A 51 1.98 -0.33 19.42
N ARG A 52 1.87 0.99 19.55
CA ARG A 52 0.62 1.71 19.27
C ARG A 52 0.55 2.16 17.82
N VAL A 53 1.68 2.62 17.30
CA VAL A 53 1.80 3.19 15.97
C VAL A 53 3.17 2.87 15.39
N ARG A 54 3.28 2.93 14.08
CA ARG A 54 4.52 2.85 13.33
C ARG A 54 4.51 3.93 12.28
N GLN A 55 5.65 4.54 12.05
CA GLN A 55 5.87 5.33 10.85
C GLN A 55 6.28 4.38 9.72
N ALA A 56 5.48 4.29 8.66
CA ALA A 56 5.79 3.51 7.48
C ALA A 56 6.01 4.46 6.29
N ARG A 57 7.17 4.33 5.64
CA ARG A 57 7.42 5.01 4.38
C ARG A 57 6.93 4.15 3.24
N ILE A 58 5.96 4.65 2.49
CA ILE A 58 5.42 3.98 1.30
C ILE A 58 6.02 4.64 0.07
N VAL A 59 6.46 3.81 -0.89
CA VAL A 59 6.84 4.23 -2.23
C VAL A 59 5.77 3.74 -3.20
N ALA A 60 5.25 4.68 -4.00
CA ALA A 60 4.44 4.39 -5.17
C ALA A 60 5.29 4.51 -6.43
N SER A 61 5.17 3.55 -7.34
CA SER A 61 5.80 3.57 -8.66
C SER A 61 4.82 3.08 -9.72
N GLY A 62 5.05 3.43 -10.99
CA GLY A 62 4.21 2.99 -12.10
C GLY A 62 3.78 4.11 -13.04
N ARG A 63 2.66 3.89 -13.72
CA ARG A 63 2.10 4.80 -14.73
C ARG A 63 1.75 6.15 -14.11
N GLY A 64 2.16 7.22 -14.77
CA GLY A 64 1.84 8.60 -14.36
C GLY A 64 2.69 9.13 -13.19
N LEU A 65 3.68 8.36 -12.72
CA LEU A 65 4.65 8.79 -11.71
C LEU A 65 6.03 9.01 -12.33
N PRO A 66 6.86 9.90 -11.76
CA PRO A 66 8.25 10.06 -12.20
C PRO A 66 9.06 8.77 -11.97
N PRO A 67 10.20 8.57 -12.65
CA PRO A 67 11.04 7.38 -12.48
C PRO A 67 11.44 7.10 -11.01
N ALA A 68 11.62 8.15 -10.21
CA ALA A 68 11.94 8.05 -8.79
C ALA A 68 10.75 7.60 -7.91
N GLY A 69 9.55 7.50 -8.47
CA GLY A 69 8.30 7.25 -7.76
C GLY A 69 7.84 8.43 -6.90
N ARG A 70 6.82 8.19 -6.08
CA ARG A 70 6.34 9.13 -5.04
C ARG A 70 6.47 8.48 -3.68
N ARG A 71 6.98 9.23 -2.70
CA ARG A 71 7.13 8.77 -1.31
C ARG A 71 6.13 9.48 -0.41
N VAL A 72 5.60 8.75 0.56
CA VAL A 72 4.78 9.30 1.64
C VAL A 72 5.10 8.57 2.94
N ASP A 73 5.19 9.32 4.02
CA ASP A 73 5.27 8.76 5.37
C ASP A 73 3.86 8.69 5.96
N LEU A 74 3.49 7.52 6.49
CA LEU A 74 2.17 7.26 7.09
C LEU A 74 2.34 6.77 8.53
N LEU A 75 1.47 7.21 9.43
CA LEU A 75 1.33 6.60 10.76
C LEU A 75 0.32 5.44 10.69
N LEU A 76 0.77 4.23 11.04
CA LEU A 76 0.00 2.98 10.95
C LEU A 76 0.10 2.13 12.23
N PRO A 77 -0.99 1.53 12.72
CA PRO A 77 -2.33 2.06 12.54
C PRO A 77 -2.38 3.48 13.10
N GLY A 78 -3.19 4.37 12.52
CA GLY A 78 -3.62 5.58 13.22
C GLY A 78 -4.47 5.19 14.45
N PRO A 79 -4.84 6.17 15.31
CA PRO A 79 -5.52 5.90 16.57
C PRO A 79 -6.76 5.02 16.45
N ASP A 80 -7.49 5.12 15.32
CA ASP A 80 -8.70 4.33 15.03
C ASP A 80 -8.44 3.06 14.20
N GLY A 81 -7.19 2.65 14.00
CA GLY A 81 -6.85 1.54 13.09
C GLY A 81 -6.68 1.95 11.63
N VAL A 82 -6.95 3.22 11.28
CA VAL A 82 -6.91 3.74 9.91
C VAL A 82 -5.57 4.40 9.60
N PRO A 83 -5.09 4.46 8.34
CA PRO A 83 -3.92 5.24 8.00
C PRO A 83 -4.13 6.71 8.40
N ALA A 84 -3.30 7.22 9.31
CA ALA A 84 -3.29 8.65 9.58
C ALA A 84 -2.67 9.36 8.37
N GLY A 85 -3.40 10.32 7.81
CA GLY A 85 -2.88 11.21 6.77
C GLY A 85 -1.79 12.14 7.33
N PRO A 86 -1.02 12.79 6.45
CA PRO A 86 -0.15 13.88 6.85
C PRO A 86 -0.93 15.06 7.45
#